data_AF-A0A414IPM7-F1
#
_entry.id   AF-A0A414IPM7-F1
#
_cell.length_a   1.000
_cell.length_b   1.000
_cell.length_c   1.000
_cell.angle_alpha   90.00
_cell.angle_beta   90.00
_cell.angle_gamma   90.00
#
_symmetry.space_group_name_H-M   'P 1'
#
loop_
_entity.id
_entity.type
_entity.pdbx_description
1 polymer ?
#
loop_
_entity_poly.entity_id
_entity_poly.type
_entity_poly.pdbx_seq_one_letter_code
_entity_poly.pdbx_strand_id
1 'polypeptide(L)'
;GFENTTYPDNFFDVVVGNVPFGDYKVFDPKYNKYNFRIHDYFLAKALDQVRPGGMVAVITTKGTLDKANPTIRKYLAERAELVGAVRLPNTAFKDNAGTEVTADILFLQKRERKIDIEPDWVHLGVTENGIAVNSYFAEHPEMMLGSMEYDTRIYGQDSRYTVCVNNDENFNMYEALNKAISNIKAQITDFERVSDEAEQTEEVIPADPDVRNYTYTFFEGKLYYRENSEMVRKEVSQTAEERIRSLDKIRQITRDLIDIQMDGCSEEELSDKQRLLNVKYDAFVKQYGAITSKANRIAFRDDSDYPLLCSLEEVNEDGEVKKADMFYKQTIKAKTVIDRVETAVEALNVSVNEFGYVNLAYMLSIYEPDITNAKEELAEKSGQTVDEITLSDDALAELRRAVLVEELDGLIFLNPDRYNENNPDIGWETADEYLSGNV
;
A
#
# COMPACT_ATOMS: atom_id res chain seq x y z
N GLY A 1 -11.50 -13.88 -0.50
CA GLY A 1 -12.32 -13.69 0.71
C GLY A 1 -11.96 -12.38 1.38
N PHE A 2 -11.18 -12.42 2.47
CA PHE A 2 -10.75 -11.22 3.22
C PHE A 2 -9.84 -10.28 2.42
N GLU A 3 -9.01 -10.84 1.54
CA GLU A 3 -8.16 -10.11 0.59
C GLU A 3 -8.96 -9.18 -0.33
N ASN A 4 -10.22 -9.52 -0.64
CA ASN A 4 -11.11 -8.72 -1.48
C ASN A 4 -11.97 -7.72 -0.68
N THR A 5 -11.85 -7.70 0.65
CA THR A 5 -12.64 -6.77 1.48
C THR A 5 -12.05 -5.36 1.48
N THR A 6 -12.94 -4.37 1.54
CA THR A 6 -12.64 -2.95 1.59
C THR A 6 -13.09 -2.32 2.91
N TYR A 7 -13.03 -3.08 4.01
CA TYR A 7 -13.38 -2.53 5.33
C TYR A 7 -12.47 -1.36 5.68
N PRO A 8 -13.02 -0.31 6.32
CA PRO A 8 -12.25 0.83 6.75
C PRO A 8 -11.15 0.45 7.74
N ASP A 9 -10.05 1.18 7.69
CA ASP A 9 -9.01 1.11 8.72
C ASP A 9 -9.57 1.62 10.06
N ASN A 10 -9.00 1.15 11.17
CA ASN A 10 -9.35 1.57 12.53
C ASN A 10 -10.82 1.36 12.94
N PHE A 11 -11.48 0.35 12.38
CA PHE A 11 -12.91 0.15 12.57
C PHE A 11 -13.25 -0.89 13.63
N PHE A 12 -12.57 -2.05 13.59
CA PHE A 12 -12.93 -3.18 14.46
C PHE A 12 -12.24 -3.08 15.83
N ASP A 13 -12.96 -3.45 16.89
CA ASP A 13 -12.37 -3.62 18.21
C ASP A 13 -11.40 -4.81 18.27
N VAL A 14 -11.79 -5.90 17.60
CA VAL A 14 -11.07 -7.17 17.63
C VAL A 14 -11.12 -7.84 16.26
N VAL A 15 -9.98 -8.36 15.81
CA VAL A 15 -9.90 -9.33 14.71
C VAL A 15 -9.47 -10.68 15.26
N VAL A 16 -10.28 -11.71 15.03
CA VAL A 16 -9.96 -13.11 15.37
C VAL A 16 -10.02 -13.96 14.12
N GLY A 17 -9.01 -14.79 13.88
CA GLY A 17 -9.04 -15.65 12.70
C GLY A 17 -7.84 -16.58 12.55
N ASN A 18 -7.90 -17.42 11.53
CA ASN A 18 -6.80 -18.25 11.09
C ASN A 18 -6.31 -17.74 9.74
N VAL A 19 -5.07 -17.25 9.67
CA VAL A 19 -4.53 -16.70 8.41
C VAL A 19 -4.13 -17.85 7.49
N PRO A 20 -4.32 -17.71 6.17
CA PRO A 20 -3.94 -18.75 5.22
C PRO A 20 -2.44 -19.06 5.26
N PHE A 21 -2.11 -20.36 5.20
CA PHE A 21 -0.74 -20.81 5.02
C PHE A 21 -0.43 -20.92 3.53
N GLY A 22 0.61 -20.24 3.07
CA GLY A 22 1.01 -20.26 1.67
C GLY A 22 2.24 -19.40 1.38
N ASP A 23 2.94 -19.77 0.31
CA ASP A 23 4.07 -19.00 -0.25
C ASP A 23 3.67 -18.35 -1.57
N TYR A 24 2.62 -17.53 -1.52
CA TYR A 24 2.18 -16.70 -2.64
C TYR A 24 1.85 -15.28 -2.14
N LYS A 25 1.69 -14.35 -3.08
CA LYS A 25 1.44 -12.94 -2.81
C LYS A 25 0.07 -12.53 -3.34
N VAL A 26 -0.47 -11.46 -2.77
CA VAL A 26 -1.71 -10.83 -3.21
C VAL A 26 -1.36 -9.45 -3.74
N PHE A 27 -1.97 -9.07 -4.86
CA PHE A 27 -1.88 -7.71 -5.36
C PHE A 27 -2.81 -6.80 -4.57
N ASP A 28 -2.23 -5.90 -3.78
CA ASP A 28 -2.94 -4.86 -3.06
C ASP A 28 -2.05 -3.59 -3.03
N PRO A 29 -2.40 -2.54 -3.79
CA PRO A 29 -1.57 -1.34 -3.93
C PRO A 29 -1.10 -0.75 -2.60
N LYS A 30 -1.89 -0.88 -1.52
CA LYS A 30 -1.55 -0.36 -0.19
C LYS A 30 -0.34 -1.10 0.42
N TYR A 31 -0.18 -2.39 0.14
CA TYR A 31 0.83 -3.26 0.77
C TYR A 31 1.91 -3.77 -0.18
N ASN A 32 1.75 -3.60 -1.50
CA ASN A 32 2.68 -4.11 -2.52
C ASN A 32 4.15 -3.72 -2.26
N LYS A 33 4.41 -2.51 -1.76
CA LYS A 33 5.76 -2.03 -1.42
C LYS A 33 6.50 -2.86 -0.37
N TYR A 34 5.79 -3.65 0.44
CA TYR A 34 6.38 -4.47 1.50
C TYR A 34 6.70 -5.90 1.04
N ASN A 35 6.24 -6.30 -0.14
CA ASN A 35 6.49 -7.62 -0.72
C ASN A 35 6.07 -8.79 0.19
N PHE A 36 4.95 -8.64 0.91
CA PHE A 36 4.46 -9.60 1.89
C PHE A 36 3.94 -10.89 1.24
N ARG A 37 4.22 -12.03 1.89
CA ARG A 37 3.54 -13.30 1.62
C ARG A 37 2.12 -13.26 2.18
N ILE A 38 1.25 -14.16 1.74
CA ILE A 38 -0.17 -14.17 2.12
C ILE A 38 -0.41 -14.05 3.64
N HIS A 39 0.33 -14.80 4.47
CA HIS A 39 0.19 -14.77 5.93
C HIS A 39 0.61 -13.43 6.54
N ASP A 40 1.68 -12.82 6.01
CA ASP A 40 2.15 -11.50 6.43
C ASP A 40 1.17 -10.39 5.98
N TYR A 41 0.63 -10.51 4.76
CA TYR A 41 -0.36 -9.60 4.21
C TYR A 41 -1.64 -9.59 5.04
N PHE A 42 -2.15 -10.77 5.41
CA PHE A 42 -3.34 -10.87 6.26
C PHE A 42 -3.12 -10.24 7.64
N LEU A 43 -1.94 -10.44 8.25
CA LEU A 43 -1.58 -9.81 9.51
C LEU A 43 -1.51 -8.28 9.39
N ALA A 44 -0.85 -7.77 8.35
CA ALA A 44 -0.74 -6.34 8.11
C ALA A 44 -2.11 -5.70 7.89
N LYS A 45 -2.97 -6.32 7.08
CA LYS A 45 -4.32 -5.86 6.79
C LYS A 45 -5.25 -5.93 8.00
N ALA A 46 -5.20 -7.02 8.76
CA ALA A 46 -5.96 -7.16 10.00
C ALA A 46 -5.59 -6.05 11.01
N LEU A 47 -4.29 -5.77 11.17
CA LEU A 47 -3.83 -4.74 12.09
C LEU A 47 -4.25 -3.33 11.65
N ASP A 48 -4.23 -3.05 10.35
CA ASP A 48 -4.69 -1.76 9.83
C ASP A 48 -6.20 -1.54 10.07
N GLN A 49 -7.01 -2.60 10.02
CA GLN A 49 -8.47 -2.56 10.23
C GLN A 49 -8.91 -2.50 11.69
N VAL A 50 -8.06 -2.90 12.64
CA VAL A 50 -8.34 -2.78 14.07
C VAL A 50 -8.17 -1.33 14.53
N ARG A 51 -9.01 -0.83 15.44
CA ARG A 51 -8.87 0.53 16.01
C ARG A 51 -7.68 0.64 16.96
N PRO A 52 -7.11 1.84 17.19
CA PRO A 52 -6.20 2.09 18.31
C PRO A 52 -6.66 1.45 19.62
N GLY A 53 -5.76 0.73 20.30
CA GLY A 53 -6.08 -0.02 21.52
C GLY A 53 -6.83 -1.34 21.29
N GLY A 54 -7.38 -1.57 20.10
CA GLY A 54 -8.00 -2.83 19.71
C GLY A 54 -7.00 -3.97 19.53
N MET A 55 -7.52 -5.19 19.40
CA MET A 55 -6.73 -6.42 19.41
C MET A 55 -6.80 -7.23 18.11
N VAL A 56 -5.68 -7.85 17.74
CA VAL A 56 -5.62 -8.90 16.71
C VAL A 56 -5.19 -10.19 17.40
N ALA A 57 -6.02 -11.22 17.33
CA ALA A 57 -5.76 -12.56 17.85
C ALA A 57 -5.85 -13.59 16.71
N VAL A 58 -4.72 -13.98 16.12
CA VAL A 58 -4.73 -14.83 14.92
C VAL A 58 -3.80 -16.02 15.01
N ILE A 59 -4.22 -17.13 14.41
CA ILE A 59 -3.35 -18.27 14.13
C ILE A 59 -2.58 -17.97 12.85
N THR A 60 -1.26 -18.13 12.88
CA THR A 60 -0.35 -17.96 11.73
C THR A 60 0.73 -19.04 11.71
N THR A 61 1.49 -19.12 10.62
CA THR A 61 2.62 -20.04 10.52
C THR A 61 3.78 -19.53 11.38
N LYS A 62 4.58 -20.46 11.95
CA LYS A 62 5.85 -20.10 12.61
C LYS A 62 6.76 -19.22 11.75
N GLY A 63 6.61 -19.30 10.41
CA GLY A 63 7.36 -18.50 9.46
C GLY A 63 7.21 -16.98 9.65
N THR A 64 6.09 -16.52 10.22
CA THR A 64 5.89 -15.09 10.53
C THR A 64 6.93 -14.61 11.55
N LEU A 65 7.11 -15.33 12.66
CA LEU A 65 7.99 -14.94 13.75
C LEU A 65 9.43 -15.46 13.59
N ASP A 66 9.65 -16.64 13.01
CA ASP A 66 10.96 -17.29 12.95
C ASP A 66 11.77 -16.99 11.68
N LYS A 67 11.18 -16.38 10.64
CA LYS A 67 11.93 -16.13 9.40
C LYS A 67 13.09 -15.15 9.64
N ALA A 68 14.20 -15.37 8.93
CA ALA A 68 15.40 -14.53 9.02
C ALA A 68 15.13 -13.06 8.68
N ASN A 69 14.26 -12.80 7.70
CA ASN A 69 13.90 -11.44 7.30
C ASN A 69 12.93 -10.78 8.32
N PRO A 70 13.31 -9.68 9.00
CA PRO A 70 12.49 -9.06 10.03
C PRO A 70 11.41 -8.10 9.51
N THR A 71 11.26 -7.89 8.20
CA THR A 71 10.40 -6.82 7.62
C THR A 71 8.97 -6.82 8.17
N ILE A 72 8.30 -7.97 8.28
CA ILE A 72 6.94 -8.01 8.87
C ILE A 72 6.98 -7.71 10.36
N ARG A 73 8.00 -8.18 11.09
CA ARG A 73 8.11 -7.96 12.54
C ARG A 73 8.34 -6.49 12.84
N LYS A 74 9.18 -5.81 12.05
CA LYS A 74 9.33 -4.34 12.09
C LYS A 74 8.01 -3.63 11.78
N TYR A 75 7.33 -4.04 10.69
CA TYR A 75 6.03 -3.46 10.33
C TYR A 75 5.01 -3.55 11.47
N LEU A 76 4.92 -4.72 12.12
CA LEU A 76 4.03 -4.98 13.25
C LEU A 76 4.47 -4.20 14.49
N ALA A 77 5.76 -4.21 14.86
CA ALA A 77 6.29 -3.53 16.05
C ALA A 77 6.04 -2.01 16.03
N GLU A 78 6.18 -1.39 14.86
CA GLU A 78 5.91 0.04 14.69
C GLU A 78 4.44 0.40 14.99
N ARG A 79 3.52 -0.53 14.76
CA ARG A 79 2.06 -0.31 14.79
C ARG A 79 1.36 -0.95 15.97
N ALA A 80 1.97 -1.96 16.59
CA ALA A 80 1.37 -2.78 17.62
C ALA A 80 2.39 -3.17 18.69
N GLU A 81 1.86 -3.43 19.88
CA GLU A 81 2.55 -4.17 20.92
C GLU A 81 2.29 -5.68 20.73
N LEU A 82 3.34 -6.50 20.86
CA LEU A 82 3.17 -7.95 20.96
C LEU A 82 2.81 -8.28 22.40
N VAL A 83 1.52 -8.50 22.66
CA VAL A 83 1.03 -8.78 24.01
C VAL A 83 1.40 -10.20 24.43
N GLY A 84 1.45 -11.12 23.46
CA GLY A 84 1.97 -12.46 23.65
C GLY A 84 1.82 -13.30 22.38
N ALA A 85 2.50 -14.43 22.36
CA ALA A 85 2.36 -15.44 21.33
C ALA A 85 2.37 -16.84 21.95
N VAL A 86 1.61 -17.78 21.42
CA VAL A 86 1.63 -19.19 21.86
C VAL A 86 1.99 -20.07 20.68
N ARG A 87 3.06 -20.86 20.78
CA ARG A 87 3.46 -21.82 19.74
C ARG A 87 2.82 -23.17 19.98
N LEU A 88 2.14 -23.68 18.96
CA LEU A 88 1.41 -24.94 18.99
C LEU A 88 2.29 -26.10 18.47
N PRO A 89 2.08 -27.33 18.98
CA PRO A 89 2.69 -28.53 18.42
C PRO A 89 2.29 -28.72 16.96
N ASN A 90 3.16 -29.34 16.17
CA ASN A 90 2.88 -29.64 14.77
C ASN A 90 1.63 -30.51 14.56
N THR A 91 1.24 -31.30 15.57
CA THR A 91 0.04 -32.15 15.52
C THR A 91 -1.27 -31.41 15.84
N ALA A 92 -1.23 -30.11 16.19
CA ALA A 92 -2.42 -29.35 16.60
C ALA A 92 -3.55 -29.32 15.56
N PHE A 93 -3.21 -29.42 14.27
CA PHE A 93 -4.17 -29.43 13.16
C PHE A 93 -4.32 -30.80 12.49
N LYS A 94 -3.73 -31.85 13.06
CA LYS A 94 -3.71 -33.19 12.45
C LYS A 94 -5.10 -33.81 12.35
N ASP A 95 -5.87 -33.78 13.44
CA ASP A 95 -7.18 -34.45 13.48
C ASP A 95 -8.25 -33.72 12.67
N ASN A 96 -8.18 -32.39 12.60
CA ASN A 96 -9.19 -31.56 11.91
C ASN A 96 -8.83 -31.25 10.44
N ALA A 97 -7.55 -31.06 10.14
CA ALA A 97 -7.10 -30.61 8.82
C ALA A 97 -6.12 -31.58 8.14
N GLY A 98 -5.72 -32.67 8.80
CA GLY A 98 -4.81 -33.67 8.24
C GLY A 98 -3.38 -33.18 8.01
N THR A 99 -2.98 -32.06 8.61
CA THR A 99 -1.65 -31.46 8.40
C THR A 99 -0.82 -31.45 9.68
N GLU A 100 0.47 -31.74 9.54
CA GLU A 100 1.45 -31.66 10.62
C GLU A 100 2.30 -30.39 10.46
N VAL A 101 1.81 -29.25 10.94
CA VAL A 101 2.46 -27.94 10.79
C VAL A 101 2.55 -27.20 12.12
N THR A 102 3.70 -26.62 12.42
CA THR A 102 3.88 -25.74 13.58
C THR A 102 3.30 -24.36 13.28
N ALA A 103 2.41 -23.91 14.15
CA ALA A 103 1.70 -22.65 14.04
C ALA A 103 1.79 -21.87 15.36
N ASP A 104 1.65 -20.55 15.25
CA ASP A 104 1.67 -19.63 16.37
C ASP A 104 0.31 -18.94 16.47
N ILE A 105 -0.19 -18.74 17.70
CA ILE A 105 -1.29 -17.83 17.99
C ILE A 105 -0.66 -16.50 18.41
N LEU A 106 -0.90 -15.43 17.66
CA LEU A 106 -0.37 -14.10 17.95
C LEU A 106 -1.46 -13.22 18.57
N PHE A 107 -1.10 -12.52 19.64
CA PHE A 107 -1.92 -11.49 20.29
C PHE A 107 -1.21 -10.14 20.15
N LEU A 108 -1.74 -9.28 19.29
CA LEU A 108 -1.23 -7.94 19.03
C LEU A 108 -2.24 -6.91 19.53
N GLN A 109 -1.76 -5.85 20.18
CA GLN A 109 -2.58 -4.70 20.54
C GLN A 109 -2.14 -3.48 19.75
N LYS A 110 -3.06 -2.86 19.00
CA LYS A 110 -2.71 -1.73 18.14
C LYS A 110 -2.35 -0.50 18.95
N ARG A 111 -1.24 0.14 18.61
CA ARG A 111 -0.81 1.41 19.20
C ARG A 111 -1.68 2.55 18.69
N GLU A 112 -1.80 3.61 19.49
CA GLU A 112 -2.49 4.84 19.08
C GLU A 112 -1.83 5.55 17.89
N ARG A 113 -0.51 5.41 17.77
CA ARG A 113 0.27 5.99 16.69
C ARG A 113 1.41 5.06 16.32
N LYS A 114 1.86 5.18 15.08
CA LYS A 114 3.09 4.54 14.63
C LYS A 114 4.27 5.15 15.37
N ILE A 115 5.16 4.30 15.84
CA ILE A 115 6.42 4.68 16.48
C ILE A 115 7.54 3.88 15.85
N ASP A 116 8.69 4.52 15.63
CA ASP A 116 9.87 3.82 15.14
C ASP A 116 10.56 3.16 16.34
N ILE A 117 10.33 1.86 16.51
CA ILE A 117 10.89 1.04 17.58
C ILE A 117 11.31 -0.32 17.05
N GLU A 118 12.32 -0.90 17.70
CA GLU A 118 12.80 -2.24 17.39
C GLU A 118 12.95 -3.03 18.71
N PRO A 119 11.85 -3.55 19.28
CA PRO A 119 11.90 -4.38 20.48
C PRO A 119 12.53 -5.75 20.19
N ASP A 120 13.01 -6.44 21.23
CA ASP A 120 13.83 -7.65 21.09
C ASP A 120 13.16 -8.76 20.27
N TRP A 121 11.84 -8.89 20.33
CA TRP A 121 11.07 -9.87 19.54
C TRP A 121 11.09 -9.62 18.03
N VAL A 122 11.57 -8.47 17.54
CA VAL A 122 11.84 -8.27 16.11
C VAL A 122 13.00 -9.15 15.62
N HIS A 123 13.85 -9.60 16.53
CA HIS A 123 15.01 -10.42 16.24
C HIS A 123 14.76 -11.92 16.48
N LEU A 124 15.75 -12.72 16.08
CA LEU A 124 15.78 -14.15 16.39
C LEU A 124 16.70 -14.38 17.59
N GLY A 125 16.26 -15.27 18.48
CA GLY A 125 17.06 -15.88 19.52
C GLY A 125 17.39 -17.32 19.19
N VAL A 126 17.88 -18.04 20.19
CA VAL A 126 18.28 -19.45 20.07
C VAL A 126 17.75 -20.20 21.29
N THR A 127 17.12 -21.36 21.08
CA THR A 127 16.70 -22.23 22.17
C THR A 127 17.90 -22.89 22.86
N GLU A 128 17.70 -23.52 24.02
CA GLU A 128 18.76 -24.28 24.71
C GLU A 128 19.41 -25.36 23.82
N ASN A 129 18.65 -25.91 22.87
CA ASN A 129 19.12 -26.93 21.93
C ASN A 129 19.77 -26.36 20.66
N GLY A 130 20.06 -25.05 20.61
CA GLY A 130 20.75 -24.43 19.47
C GLY A 130 19.85 -24.13 18.26
N ILE A 131 18.52 -24.21 18.40
CA ILE A 131 17.58 -23.98 17.30
C ILE A 131 17.20 -22.50 17.26
N ALA A 132 17.34 -21.88 16.09
CA ALA A 132 16.92 -20.50 15.87
C ALA A 132 15.38 -20.39 15.94
N VAL A 133 14.90 -19.48 16.79
CA VAL A 133 13.49 -19.14 16.97
C VAL A 133 13.37 -17.63 17.18
N ASN A 134 12.17 -17.07 17.11
CA ASN A 134 11.96 -15.69 17.54
C ASN A 134 12.42 -15.44 18.99
N SER A 135 13.04 -14.29 19.26
CA SER A 135 13.55 -13.96 20.61
C SER A 135 12.46 -14.08 21.69
N TYR A 136 11.21 -13.73 21.37
CA TYR A 136 10.08 -13.90 22.29
C TYR A 136 9.96 -15.34 22.82
N PHE A 137 10.06 -16.35 21.94
CA PHE A 137 9.96 -17.75 22.36
C PHE A 137 11.24 -18.27 23.02
N ALA A 138 12.40 -17.70 22.69
CA ALA A 138 13.63 -18.02 23.40
C ALA A 138 13.58 -17.54 24.85
N GLU A 139 12.99 -16.38 25.10
CA GLU A 139 12.82 -15.78 26.43
C GLU A 139 11.61 -16.36 27.20
N HIS A 140 10.59 -16.82 26.49
CA HIS A 140 9.36 -17.41 27.03
C HIS A 140 9.15 -18.86 26.58
N PRO A 141 10.00 -19.81 26.98
CA PRO A 141 9.86 -21.21 26.59
C PRO A 141 8.53 -21.82 27.07
N GLU A 142 7.95 -21.32 28.16
CA GLU A 142 6.62 -21.71 28.66
C GLU A 142 5.46 -21.39 27.69
N MET A 143 5.69 -20.52 26.71
CA MET A 143 4.73 -20.17 25.67
C MET A 143 4.82 -21.07 24.44
N MET A 144 5.77 -22.02 24.41
CA MET A 144 5.80 -23.11 23.45
C MET A 144 5.19 -24.37 24.06
N LEU A 145 4.09 -24.87 23.48
CA LEU A 145 3.40 -26.06 23.98
C LEU A 145 4.11 -27.37 23.55
N GLY A 146 5.44 -27.36 23.51
CA GLY A 146 6.30 -28.45 23.07
C GLY A 146 7.75 -27.99 22.95
N SER A 147 8.62 -28.86 22.44
CA SER A 147 10.03 -28.57 22.18
C SER A 147 10.28 -28.40 20.69
N MET A 148 11.10 -27.42 20.33
CA MET A 148 11.59 -27.28 18.95
C MET A 148 12.58 -28.39 18.64
N GLU A 149 12.41 -29.04 17.50
CA GLU A 149 13.26 -30.11 16.97
C GLU A 149 13.47 -29.90 15.46
N TYR A 150 14.55 -30.46 14.91
CA TYR A 150 14.73 -30.55 13.46
C TYR A 150 13.87 -31.68 12.90
N ASP A 151 13.04 -31.36 11.92
CA ASP A 151 12.22 -32.35 11.24
C ASP A 151 13.05 -33.13 10.24
N THR A 152 13.44 -34.34 10.63
CA THR A 152 14.21 -35.25 9.78
C THR A 152 13.33 -36.05 8.79
N ARG A 153 12.00 -35.87 8.80
CA ARG A 153 11.05 -36.67 8.00
C ARG A 153 10.89 -36.13 6.58
N ILE A 154 10.82 -34.81 6.41
CA ILE A 154 10.50 -34.18 5.11
C ILE A 154 11.75 -34.02 4.22
N TYR A 155 12.93 -33.73 4.79
CA TYR A 155 14.15 -33.44 4.01
C TYR A 155 15.39 -34.26 4.43
N GLY A 156 15.21 -35.36 5.17
CA GLY A 156 16.30 -36.24 5.62
C GLY A 156 17.08 -35.71 6.83
N GLN A 157 18.19 -36.37 7.18
CA GLN A 157 18.98 -36.06 8.40
C GLN A 157 19.60 -34.66 8.41
N ASP A 158 19.80 -34.03 7.24
CA ASP A 158 20.37 -32.69 7.09
C ASP A 158 19.32 -31.58 7.00
N SER A 159 18.05 -31.90 7.29
CA SER A 159 16.94 -30.95 7.24
C SER A 159 17.14 -29.79 8.22
N ARG A 160 17.15 -28.56 7.68
CA ARG A 160 17.08 -27.34 8.50
C ARG A 160 15.64 -26.92 8.84
N TYR A 161 14.65 -27.73 8.46
CA TYR A 161 13.26 -27.47 8.80
C TYR A 161 13.02 -27.82 10.26
N THR A 162 12.39 -26.90 11.00
CA THR A 162 12.16 -27.06 12.44
C THR A 162 10.67 -27.22 12.72
N VAL A 163 10.33 -28.04 13.70
CA VAL A 163 8.96 -28.30 14.16
C VAL A 163 8.89 -28.25 15.68
N CYS A 164 7.79 -27.76 16.21
CA CYS A 164 7.45 -27.89 17.63
C CYS A 164 6.78 -29.25 17.84
N VAL A 165 7.39 -30.12 18.64
CA VAL A 165 6.88 -31.46 18.93
C VAL A 165 6.47 -31.52 20.40
N ASN A 166 5.35 -32.17 20.69
CA ASN A 166 5.00 -32.53 22.05
C ASN A 166 4.97 -34.06 22.17
N ASN A 167 5.85 -34.59 23.01
CA ASN A 167 6.05 -36.03 23.21
C ASN A 167 5.33 -36.56 24.48
N ASP A 168 4.53 -35.73 25.15
CA ASP A 168 3.75 -36.17 26.32
C ASP A 168 2.50 -36.95 25.86
N GLU A 169 2.46 -38.25 26.21
CA GLU A 169 1.34 -39.14 25.89
C GLU A 169 0.02 -38.70 26.54
N ASN A 170 0.08 -37.92 27.62
CA ASN A 170 -1.09 -37.37 28.32
C ASN A 170 -1.33 -35.89 28.00
N PHE A 171 -0.73 -35.37 26.93
CA PHE A 171 -0.86 -33.96 26.56
C PHE A 171 -2.31 -33.55 26.32
N ASN A 172 -2.80 -32.62 27.15
CA ASN A 172 -4.10 -32.00 26.96
C ASN A 172 -3.94 -30.58 26.39
N MET A 173 -4.27 -30.42 25.10
CA MET A 173 -4.17 -29.15 24.39
C MET A 173 -4.95 -28.02 25.08
N TYR A 174 -6.16 -28.31 25.57
CA TYR A 174 -7.01 -27.30 26.18
C TYR A 174 -6.41 -26.76 27.48
N GLU A 175 -5.91 -27.64 28.35
CA GLU A 175 -5.28 -27.24 29.61
C GLU A 175 -3.97 -26.49 29.37
N ALA A 176 -3.13 -27.00 28.47
CA ALA A 176 -1.85 -26.38 28.13
C ALA A 176 -2.03 -24.98 27.53
N LEU A 177 -2.98 -24.82 26.60
CA LEU A 177 -3.29 -23.55 25.98
C LEU A 177 -3.87 -22.54 26.99
N ASN A 178 -4.80 -22.95 27.85
CA ASN A 178 -5.34 -22.06 28.90
C ASN A 178 -4.24 -21.59 29.87
N LYS A 179 -3.31 -22.49 30.23
CA LYS A 179 -2.16 -22.12 31.06
C LYS A 179 -1.27 -21.08 30.36
N ALA A 180 -0.95 -21.26 29.09
CA ALA A 180 -0.16 -20.30 28.32
C ALA A 180 -0.88 -18.94 28.18
N ILE A 181 -2.17 -18.95 27.84
CA ILE A 181 -2.98 -17.73 27.73
C ILE A 181 -3.05 -16.98 29.06
N SER A 182 -3.05 -17.67 30.21
CA SER A 182 -3.06 -17.02 31.52
C SER A 182 -1.83 -16.15 31.81
N ASN A 183 -0.72 -16.36 31.08
CA ASN A 183 0.47 -15.51 31.15
C ASN A 183 0.35 -14.23 30.32
N ILE A 184 -0.62 -14.15 29.41
CA ILE A 184 -0.84 -12.99 28.53
C ILE A 184 -1.72 -11.97 29.25
N LYS A 185 -1.20 -10.76 29.42
CA LYS A 185 -1.94 -9.66 30.05
C LYS A 185 -2.25 -8.59 29.02
N ALA A 186 -3.49 -8.59 28.55
CA ALA A 186 -4.04 -7.55 27.69
C ALA A 186 -5.16 -6.82 28.42
N GLN A 187 -5.27 -5.51 28.21
CA GLN A 187 -6.48 -4.77 28.54
C GLN A 187 -6.97 -4.10 27.27
N ILE A 188 -8.15 -4.51 26.79
CA ILE A 188 -8.91 -3.70 25.85
C ILE A 188 -9.55 -2.63 26.72
N THR A 189 -8.95 -1.45 26.73
CA THR A 189 -9.65 -0.28 27.26
C THR A 189 -10.82 0.00 26.34
N ASP A 190 -11.96 0.37 26.91
CA ASP A 190 -12.93 1.11 26.12
C ASP A 190 -12.17 2.29 25.56
N PHE A 191 -12.05 2.35 24.24
CA PHE A 191 -11.60 3.56 23.59
C PHE A 191 -12.74 4.56 23.80
N GLU A 192 -12.77 5.18 24.98
CA GLU A 192 -13.26 6.53 25.10
C GLU A 192 -12.35 7.31 24.14
N ARG A 193 -12.86 7.58 22.92
CA ARG A 193 -12.47 8.81 22.24
C ARG A 193 -12.47 9.84 23.35
N VAL A 194 -11.33 10.46 23.62
CA VAL A 194 -11.29 11.60 24.53
C VAL A 194 -12.37 12.53 24.01
N SER A 195 -13.50 12.48 24.70
CA SER A 195 -14.66 13.27 24.41
C SER A 195 -14.25 14.61 24.95
N ASP A 196 -13.87 15.52 24.05
CA ASP A 196 -14.34 16.87 24.27
C ASP A 196 -15.87 16.73 24.42
N GLU A 197 -16.32 16.97 25.64
CA GLU A 197 -17.65 16.65 26.16
C GLU A 197 -18.79 17.05 25.20
N ALA A 198 -19.43 16.06 24.57
CA ALA A 198 -20.88 15.94 24.39
C ALA A 198 -21.18 14.71 23.52
N GLU A 199 -22.00 13.80 24.02
CA GLU A 199 -22.78 12.92 23.15
C GLU A 199 -23.67 13.80 22.26
N GLN A 200 -23.23 14.05 21.02
CA GLN A 200 -24.11 14.44 19.94
C GLN A 200 -23.94 13.42 18.82
N THR A 201 -25.04 12.76 18.48
CA THR A 201 -25.21 11.97 17.25
C THR A 201 -24.33 12.54 16.14
N GLU A 202 -23.30 11.80 15.71
CA GLU A 202 -22.46 12.22 14.60
C GLU A 202 -23.40 12.44 13.40
N GLU A 203 -23.59 13.69 13.03
CA GLU A 203 -24.31 14.06 11.83
C GLU A 203 -23.45 13.56 10.67
N VAL A 204 -23.82 12.40 10.12
CA VAL A 204 -23.16 11.80 8.97
C VAL A 204 -23.94 12.19 7.72
N ILE A 205 -23.24 12.80 6.78
CA ILE A 205 -23.77 13.11 5.45
C ILE A 205 -23.02 12.31 4.39
N PRO A 206 -23.62 12.06 3.21
CA PRO A 206 -22.90 11.45 2.10
C PRO A 206 -21.65 12.25 1.74
N ALA A 207 -20.56 11.56 1.40
CA ALA A 207 -19.34 12.24 1.02
C ALA A 207 -19.50 13.03 -0.28
N ASP A 208 -19.00 14.27 -0.25
CA ASP A 208 -18.76 15.06 -1.44
C ASP A 208 -17.64 14.43 -2.28
N PRO A 209 -17.89 14.07 -3.55
CA PRO A 209 -16.88 13.49 -4.44
C PRO A 209 -15.62 14.35 -4.57
N ASP A 210 -15.76 15.68 -4.50
CA ASP A 210 -14.67 16.65 -4.73
C ASP A 210 -13.75 16.81 -3.50
N VAL A 211 -14.20 16.37 -2.31
CA VAL A 211 -13.41 16.45 -1.08
C VAL A 211 -12.53 15.22 -0.95
N ARG A 212 -11.21 15.32 -0.89
CA ARG A 212 -10.37 14.10 -0.72
C ARG A 212 -10.70 13.31 0.54
N ASN A 213 -10.60 11.98 0.43
CA ASN A 213 -10.78 11.08 1.56
C ASN A 213 -9.74 11.35 2.66
N TYR A 214 -10.13 11.18 3.93
CA TYR A 214 -9.30 11.42 5.11
C TYR A 214 -8.82 12.87 5.20
N THR A 215 -9.72 13.81 4.94
CA THR A 215 -9.45 15.24 5.08
C THR A 215 -10.60 15.97 5.76
N TYR A 216 -10.29 17.08 6.42
CA TYR A 216 -11.29 17.99 6.95
C TYR A 216 -11.92 18.81 5.82
N THR A 217 -13.16 19.25 6.01
CA THR A 217 -13.79 20.27 5.18
C THR A 217 -14.96 20.90 5.91
N PHE A 218 -15.51 21.97 5.34
CA PHE A 218 -16.65 22.67 5.92
C PHE A 218 -17.87 22.58 5.01
N PHE A 219 -18.96 22.01 5.53
CA PHE A 219 -20.25 21.93 4.85
C PHE A 219 -21.29 22.66 5.68
N GLU A 220 -22.04 23.58 5.05
CA GLU A 220 -23.01 24.47 5.73
C GLU A 220 -22.45 25.18 6.98
N GLY A 221 -21.16 25.53 6.93
CA GLY A 221 -20.45 26.23 8.01
C GLY A 221 -19.94 25.34 9.13
N LYS A 222 -20.34 24.07 9.20
CA LYS A 222 -19.91 23.08 10.20
C LYS A 222 -18.68 22.30 9.71
N LEU A 223 -17.85 21.86 10.65
CA LEU A 223 -16.67 21.04 10.36
C LEU A 223 -17.07 19.57 10.16
N TYR A 224 -16.60 19.00 9.05
CA TYR A 224 -16.72 17.59 8.75
C TYR A 224 -15.34 17.00 8.46
N TYR A 225 -15.24 15.68 8.60
CA TYR A 225 -14.08 14.90 8.18
C TYR A 225 -14.56 13.76 7.28
N ARG A 226 -13.97 13.65 6.08
CA ARG A 226 -14.36 12.61 5.11
C ARG A 226 -13.73 11.27 5.48
N GLU A 227 -14.57 10.26 5.65
CA GLU A 227 -14.19 8.86 5.85
C GLU A 227 -14.86 8.02 4.75
N ASN A 228 -14.10 7.75 3.70
CA ASN A 228 -14.51 7.04 2.49
C ASN A 228 -15.71 7.68 1.77
N SER A 229 -16.90 7.10 1.95
CA SER A 229 -18.15 7.52 1.30
C SER A 229 -19.01 8.37 2.22
N GLU A 230 -18.52 8.70 3.41
CA GLU A 230 -19.24 9.45 4.43
C GLU A 230 -18.43 10.67 4.89
N MET A 231 -19.14 11.70 5.33
CA MET A 231 -18.56 12.86 5.98
C MET A 231 -19.13 12.97 7.38
N VAL A 232 -18.25 12.86 8.36
CA VAL A 232 -18.59 12.78 9.77
C VAL A 232 -18.40 14.16 10.39
N ARG A 233 -19.46 14.73 10.97
CA ARG A 233 -19.35 16.01 11.68
C ARG A 233 -18.35 15.90 12.84
N LYS A 234 -17.43 16.86 12.95
CA LYS A 234 -16.47 16.94 14.06
C LYS A 234 -16.77 18.18 14.89
N GLU A 235 -16.98 17.97 16.19
CA GLU A 235 -17.05 19.05 17.16
C GLU A 235 -15.69 19.16 17.84
N VAL A 236 -15.12 20.35 17.83
CA VAL A 236 -13.83 20.66 18.45
C VAL A 236 -13.96 22.02 19.13
N SER A 237 -13.02 22.38 20.00
CA SER A 237 -12.98 23.74 20.57
C SER A 237 -12.99 24.81 19.47
N GLN A 238 -13.62 25.96 19.72
CA GLN A 238 -13.72 27.05 18.75
C GLN A 238 -12.35 27.45 18.17
N THR A 239 -11.31 27.52 19.01
CA THR A 239 -9.96 27.86 18.55
C THR A 239 -9.34 26.76 17.70
N ALA A 240 -9.65 25.48 17.93
CA ALA A 240 -9.21 24.39 17.06
C ALA A 240 -9.94 24.43 15.71
N GLU A 241 -11.25 24.69 15.72
CA GLU A 241 -12.04 24.80 14.49
C GLU A 241 -11.55 25.95 13.61
N GLU A 242 -11.26 27.12 14.18
CA GLU A 242 -10.72 28.27 13.44
C GLU A 242 -9.32 27.99 12.86
N ARG A 243 -8.48 27.23 13.57
CA ARG A 243 -7.19 26.74 13.06
C ARG A 243 -7.39 25.81 11.87
N ILE A 244 -8.24 24.78 12.02
CA ILE A 244 -8.57 23.81 10.97
C ILE A 244 -9.13 24.53 9.75
N ARG A 245 -10.04 25.49 9.95
CA ARG A 245 -10.63 26.32 8.88
C ARG A 245 -9.60 27.13 8.12
N SER A 246 -8.57 27.61 8.80
CA SER A 246 -7.50 28.38 8.17
C SER A 246 -6.52 27.48 7.42
N LEU A 247 -6.16 26.34 8.00
CA LEU A 247 -5.30 25.33 7.38
C LEU A 247 -5.96 24.67 6.16
N ASP A 248 -7.25 24.38 6.23
CA ASP A 248 -8.05 23.86 5.12
C ASP A 248 -8.03 24.81 3.91
N LYS A 249 -8.18 26.13 4.14
CA LYS A 249 -8.05 27.13 3.07
C LYS A 249 -6.66 27.15 2.46
N ILE A 250 -5.61 27.08 3.28
CA ILE A 250 -4.22 27.02 2.80
C ILE A 250 -4.01 25.75 1.97
N ARG A 251 -4.55 24.61 2.43
CA ARG A 251 -4.50 23.32 1.73
C ARG A 251 -5.16 23.37 0.37
N GLN A 252 -6.38 23.89 0.28
CA GLN A 252 -7.11 24.04 -0.99
C GLN A 252 -6.29 24.88 -1.97
N ILE A 253 -5.79 26.04 -1.55
CA ILE A 253 -4.94 26.89 -2.40
C ILE A 253 -3.65 26.17 -2.82
N THR A 254 -3.04 25.40 -1.92
CA THR A 254 -1.81 24.65 -2.20
C THR A 254 -2.06 23.54 -3.22
N ARG A 255 -3.20 22.84 -3.13
CA ARG A 255 -3.60 21.82 -4.10
C ARG A 255 -3.93 22.44 -5.46
N ASP A 256 -4.71 23.51 -5.49
CA ASP A 256 -4.95 24.29 -6.71
C ASP A 256 -3.63 24.69 -7.37
N LEU A 257 -2.65 25.18 -6.59
CA LEU A 257 -1.36 25.61 -7.11
C LEU A 257 -0.56 24.44 -7.72
N ILE A 258 -0.69 23.24 -7.16
CA ILE A 258 -0.08 22.03 -7.72
C ILE A 258 -0.77 21.66 -9.03
N ASP A 259 -2.10 21.64 -9.04
CA ASP A 259 -2.89 21.21 -10.18
C ASP A 259 -2.64 22.14 -11.39
N ILE A 260 -2.68 23.48 -11.20
CA ILE A 260 -2.40 24.41 -12.32
C ILE A 260 -0.97 24.27 -12.85
N GLN A 261 0.01 23.95 -11.99
CA GLN A 261 1.40 23.76 -12.44
C GLN A 261 1.57 22.44 -13.20
N MET A 262 0.82 21.40 -12.81
CA MET A 262 0.80 20.11 -13.52
C MET A 262 0.16 20.24 -14.90
N ASP A 263 -0.87 21.08 -15.04
CA ASP A 263 -1.62 21.30 -16.28
C ASP A 263 -0.95 22.31 -17.24
N GLY A 264 0.11 23.00 -16.80
CA GLY A 264 0.86 23.96 -17.63
C GLY A 264 0.30 25.39 -17.59
N CYS A 265 0.13 25.95 -16.40
CA CYS A 265 -0.38 27.31 -16.18
C CYS A 265 0.49 28.44 -16.77
N SER A 266 -0.16 29.59 -17.00
CA SER A 266 0.52 30.84 -17.34
C SER A 266 1.21 31.49 -16.12
N GLU A 267 2.15 32.42 -16.38
CA GLU A 267 2.82 33.18 -15.33
C GLU A 267 1.85 34.04 -14.49
N GLU A 268 0.79 34.56 -15.11
CA GLU A 268 -0.22 35.38 -14.44
C GLU A 268 -1.04 34.54 -13.44
N GLU A 269 -1.54 33.38 -13.88
CA GLU A 269 -2.30 32.44 -13.04
C GLU A 269 -1.47 31.93 -11.86
N LEU A 270 -0.20 31.60 -12.11
CA LEU A 270 0.74 31.19 -11.08
C LEU A 270 0.95 32.31 -10.05
N SER A 271 1.22 33.54 -10.51
CA SER A 271 1.46 34.69 -9.64
C SER A 271 0.26 35.02 -8.75
N ASP A 272 -0.96 34.96 -9.30
CA ASP A 272 -2.17 35.27 -8.55
C ASP A 272 -2.47 34.22 -7.47
N LYS A 273 -2.29 32.93 -7.77
CA LYS A 273 -2.44 31.86 -6.78
C LYS A 273 -1.34 31.90 -5.72
N GLN A 274 -0.09 32.19 -6.08
CA GLN A 274 1.00 32.39 -5.12
C GLN A 274 0.75 33.59 -4.20
N ARG A 275 0.22 34.70 -4.74
CA ARG A 275 -0.17 35.87 -3.94
C ARG A 275 -1.26 35.51 -2.94
N LEU A 276 -2.27 34.76 -3.38
CA LEU A 276 -3.35 34.28 -2.52
C LEU A 276 -2.81 33.37 -1.40
N LEU A 277 -1.93 32.42 -1.72
CA LEU A 277 -1.28 31.54 -0.76
C LEU A 277 -0.50 32.35 0.29
N ASN A 278 0.31 33.32 -0.15
CA ASN A 278 1.07 34.21 0.72
C ASN A 278 0.15 34.95 1.71
N VAL A 279 -0.92 35.58 1.21
CA VAL A 279 -1.85 36.35 2.05
C VAL A 279 -2.51 35.46 3.10
N LYS A 280 -2.95 34.25 2.73
CA LYS A 280 -3.60 33.32 3.68
C LYS A 280 -2.61 32.75 4.69
N TYR A 281 -1.42 32.38 4.25
CA TYR A 281 -0.37 31.89 5.13
C TYR A 281 0.10 32.95 6.12
N ASP A 282 0.37 34.18 5.68
CA ASP A 282 0.86 35.25 6.56
C ASP A 282 -0.19 35.63 7.61
N ALA A 283 -1.47 35.65 7.23
CA ALA A 283 -2.55 35.84 8.18
C ALA A 283 -2.61 34.71 9.21
N PHE A 284 -2.46 33.45 8.78
CA PHE A 284 -2.44 32.30 9.66
C PHE A 284 -1.27 32.34 10.64
N VAL A 285 -0.05 32.55 10.15
CA VAL A 285 1.16 32.58 10.99
C VAL A 285 1.11 33.72 12.01
N LYS A 286 0.59 34.89 11.62
CA LYS A 286 0.40 36.01 12.55
C LYS A 286 -0.54 35.68 13.71
N GLN A 287 -1.54 34.83 13.48
CA GLN A 287 -2.57 34.51 14.47
C GLN A 287 -2.25 33.25 15.27
N TYR A 288 -1.72 32.21 14.63
CA TYR A 288 -1.58 30.86 15.20
C TYR A 288 -0.13 30.34 15.18
N GLY A 289 0.84 31.10 14.66
CA GLY A 289 2.22 30.66 14.48
C GLY A 289 2.40 29.69 13.30
N ALA A 290 3.60 29.12 13.19
CA ALA A 290 3.97 28.20 12.11
C ALA A 290 3.03 26.98 12.03
N ILE A 291 2.77 26.50 10.82
CA ILE A 291 1.99 25.28 10.55
C ILE A 291 2.58 24.09 11.31
N THR A 292 3.90 23.98 11.32
CA THR A 292 4.67 22.92 12.01
C THR A 292 4.68 23.05 13.55
N SER A 293 4.13 24.13 14.11
CA SER A 293 4.04 24.30 15.56
C SER A 293 3.17 23.23 16.22
N LYS A 294 3.48 22.91 17.49
CA LYS A 294 2.80 21.83 18.24
C LYS A 294 1.27 21.97 18.27
N ALA A 295 0.74 23.17 18.45
CA ALA A 295 -0.70 23.39 18.55
C ALA A 295 -1.41 23.17 17.20
N ASN A 296 -0.81 23.64 16.11
CA ASN A 296 -1.36 23.48 14.77
C ASN A 296 -1.24 22.04 14.29
N ARG A 297 -0.13 21.37 14.62
CA ARG A 297 0.02 19.92 14.45
C ARG A 297 -1.08 19.14 15.16
N ILE A 298 -1.35 19.44 16.43
CA ILE A 298 -2.41 18.73 17.17
C ILE A 298 -3.77 18.93 16.52
N ALA A 299 -4.08 20.14 16.04
CA ALA A 299 -5.38 20.46 15.44
C ALA A 299 -5.60 19.79 14.06
N PHE A 300 -4.54 19.50 13.30
CA PHE A 300 -4.66 19.11 11.88
C PHE A 300 -3.92 17.82 11.50
N ARG A 301 -3.24 17.14 12.45
CA ARG A 301 -2.42 15.94 12.18
C ARG A 301 -3.16 14.78 11.52
N ASP A 302 -4.47 14.69 11.70
CA ASP A 302 -5.28 13.59 11.19
C ASP A 302 -5.66 13.82 9.71
N ASP A 303 -5.48 15.04 9.19
CA ASP A 303 -5.67 15.35 7.77
C ASP A 303 -4.55 14.74 6.92
N SER A 304 -4.92 14.01 5.87
CA SER A 304 -3.96 13.35 4.98
C SER A 304 -3.03 14.32 4.23
N ASP A 305 -3.41 15.60 4.08
CA ASP A 305 -2.58 16.63 3.45
C ASP A 305 -1.75 17.44 4.46
N TYR A 306 -1.81 17.12 5.76
CA TYR A 306 -0.95 17.79 6.74
C TYR A 306 0.55 17.73 6.40
N PRO A 307 1.13 16.60 5.92
CA PRO A 307 2.53 16.57 5.48
C PRO A 307 2.83 17.51 4.31
N LEU A 308 1.87 17.70 3.39
CA LEU A 308 1.99 18.67 2.30
C LEU A 308 2.00 20.10 2.84
N LEU A 309 1.14 20.42 3.80
CA LEU A 309 1.17 21.73 4.43
C LEU A 309 2.48 21.98 5.18
N CYS A 310 3.08 20.94 5.77
CA CYS A 310 4.40 21.06 6.40
C CYS A 310 5.50 21.37 5.37
N SER A 311 5.40 20.92 4.11
CA SER A 311 6.39 21.23 3.09
C SER A 311 6.36 22.68 2.60
N LEU A 312 5.37 23.48 3.05
CA LEU A 312 5.36 24.93 2.85
C LEU A 312 6.36 25.64 3.79
N GLU A 313 6.89 24.94 4.78
CA GLU A 313 7.77 25.48 5.81
C GLU A 313 9.13 24.80 5.80
N GLU A 314 10.18 25.59 5.64
CA GLU A 314 11.57 25.18 5.84
C GLU A 314 11.99 25.54 7.26
N VAL A 315 12.24 24.52 8.08
CA VAL A 315 12.69 24.70 9.47
C VAL A 315 14.20 24.50 9.53
N ASN A 316 14.94 25.52 9.98
CA ASN A 316 16.39 25.41 10.15
C ASN A 316 16.75 24.73 11.49
N GLU A 317 18.05 24.46 11.69
CA GLU A 317 18.57 23.81 12.90
C GLU A 317 18.25 24.57 14.20
N ASP A 318 18.07 25.89 14.11
CA ASP A 318 17.72 26.77 15.24
C ASP A 318 16.20 26.85 15.49
N GLY A 319 15.38 26.16 14.68
CA GLY A 319 13.91 26.15 14.79
C GLY A 319 13.22 27.38 14.19
N GLU A 320 13.94 28.23 13.47
CA GLU A 320 13.35 29.31 12.67
C GLU A 320 12.66 28.73 11.43
N VAL A 321 11.48 29.26 11.15
CA VAL A 321 10.63 28.80 10.05
C VAL A 321 10.65 29.81 8.92
N LYS A 322 10.93 29.34 7.71
CA LYS A 322 10.90 30.12 6.46
C LYS A 322 9.90 29.53 5.48
N LYS A 323 9.35 30.38 4.62
CA LYS A 323 8.48 29.95 3.51
C LYS A 323 9.29 29.17 2.48
N ALA A 324 8.75 28.06 2.03
CA ALA A 324 9.33 27.26 0.95
C ALA A 324 9.27 27.96 -0.43
N ASP A 325 9.99 27.40 -1.39
CA ASP A 325 10.08 27.88 -2.77
C ASP A 325 8.72 28.03 -3.49
N MET A 326 7.72 27.22 -3.11
CA MET A 326 6.37 27.20 -3.71
C MET A 326 5.65 28.55 -3.61
N PHE A 327 6.03 29.41 -2.66
CA PHE A 327 5.47 30.75 -2.50
C PHE A 327 5.96 31.77 -3.55
N TYR A 328 7.03 31.46 -4.28
CA TYR A 328 7.76 32.45 -5.07
C TYR A 328 8.06 32.03 -6.50
N LYS A 329 8.17 30.72 -6.77
CA LYS A 329 8.50 30.22 -8.11
C LYS A 329 7.78 28.91 -8.40
N GLN A 330 7.72 28.57 -9.69
CA GLN A 330 7.22 27.28 -10.14
C GLN A 330 8.12 26.16 -9.61
N THR A 331 7.53 25.20 -8.91
CA THR A 331 8.24 24.06 -8.31
C THR A 331 7.90 22.74 -9.01
N ILE A 332 6.85 22.70 -9.84
CA ILE A 332 6.40 21.51 -10.56
C ILE A 332 6.43 21.81 -12.06
N LYS A 333 7.13 20.96 -12.82
CA LYS A 333 7.11 20.98 -14.29
C LYS A 333 5.92 20.16 -14.78
N ALA A 334 5.13 20.73 -15.68
CA ALA A 334 4.05 20.01 -16.36
C ALA A 334 4.59 18.74 -17.04
N LYS A 335 3.84 17.65 -16.95
CA LYS A 335 4.19 16.42 -17.67
C LYS A 335 3.95 16.67 -19.15
N THR A 336 5.01 16.73 -19.95
CA THR A 336 4.89 16.77 -21.40
C THR A 336 4.36 15.42 -21.88
N VAL A 337 3.07 15.35 -22.22
CA VAL A 337 2.50 14.20 -22.91
C VAL A 337 2.99 14.27 -24.36
N ILE A 338 3.66 13.22 -24.82
CA ILE A 338 4.07 13.10 -26.22
C ILE A 338 2.82 12.69 -26.99
N ASP A 339 2.30 13.61 -27.79
CA ASP A 339 1.07 13.45 -28.58
C ASP A 339 1.33 12.83 -29.96
N ARG A 340 2.55 12.99 -30.49
CA ARG A 340 2.95 12.39 -31.77
C ARG A 340 4.46 12.12 -31.83
N VAL A 341 4.83 11.01 -32.47
CA VAL A 341 6.21 10.68 -32.85
C VAL A 341 6.27 10.33 -34.33
N GLU A 342 7.46 10.40 -34.93
CA GLU A 342 7.64 10.19 -36.37
C GLU A 342 8.08 8.76 -36.71
N THR A 343 8.55 7.98 -35.73
CA THR A 343 9.07 6.63 -35.95
C THR A 343 8.56 5.62 -34.92
N ALA A 344 8.49 4.34 -35.32
CA ALA A 344 8.16 3.25 -34.41
C ALA A 344 9.15 3.12 -33.23
N VAL A 345 10.45 3.40 -33.46
CA VAL A 345 11.48 3.33 -32.42
C VAL A 345 11.28 4.41 -31.35
N GLU A 346 10.91 5.62 -31.76
CA GLU A 346 10.52 6.67 -30.81
C GLU A 346 9.28 6.26 -30.02
N ALA A 347 8.26 5.70 -30.69
CA ALA A 347 7.06 5.21 -30.02
C ALA A 347 7.39 4.12 -28.98
N LEU A 348 8.30 3.20 -29.31
CA LEU A 348 8.78 2.15 -28.42
C LEU A 348 9.46 2.74 -27.18
N ASN A 349 10.39 3.68 -27.37
CA ASN A 349 11.08 4.33 -26.27
C ASN A 349 10.12 5.08 -25.34
N VAL A 350 9.11 5.75 -25.89
CA VAL A 350 8.07 6.42 -25.08
C VAL A 350 7.24 5.39 -24.33
N SER A 351 6.85 4.28 -24.97
CA SER A 351 6.10 3.20 -24.31
C SER A 351 6.88 2.60 -23.13
N VAL A 352 8.15 2.24 -23.33
CA VAL A 352 8.97 1.62 -22.28
C VAL A 352 9.21 2.60 -21.14
N ASN A 353 9.40 3.89 -21.42
CA ASN A 353 9.58 4.91 -20.39
C ASN A 353 8.29 5.17 -19.58
N GLU A 354 7.14 5.22 -20.25
CA GLU A 354 5.85 5.52 -19.61
C GLU A 354 5.25 4.31 -18.87
N PHE A 355 5.38 3.10 -19.42
CA PHE A 355 4.71 1.91 -18.91
C PHE A 355 5.65 0.85 -18.33
N GLY A 356 6.95 0.92 -18.63
CA GLY A 356 7.92 -0.11 -18.26
C GLY A 356 7.81 -1.41 -19.06
N TYR A 357 7.05 -1.43 -20.16
CA TYR A 357 6.90 -2.57 -21.07
C TYR A 357 6.46 -2.10 -22.48
N VAL A 358 6.50 -3.01 -23.47
CA VAL A 358 6.06 -2.74 -24.84
C VAL A 358 4.53 -2.73 -24.92
N ASN A 359 3.94 -1.56 -25.18
CA ASN A 359 2.49 -1.36 -25.28
C ASN A 359 2.11 -0.93 -26.69
N LEU A 360 1.81 -1.89 -27.57
CA LEU A 360 1.50 -1.64 -28.98
C LEU A 360 0.28 -0.73 -29.17
N ALA A 361 -0.77 -0.87 -28.34
CA ALA A 361 -1.95 -0.02 -28.42
C ALA A 361 -1.60 1.45 -28.17
N TYR A 362 -0.78 1.72 -27.16
CA TYR A 362 -0.30 3.07 -26.88
C TYR A 362 0.59 3.60 -28.00
N MET A 363 1.51 2.78 -28.50
CA MET A 363 2.40 3.17 -29.60
C MET A 363 1.60 3.59 -30.85
N LEU A 364 0.58 2.82 -31.23
CA LEU A 364 -0.33 3.16 -32.33
C LEU A 364 -1.21 4.40 -32.07
N SER A 365 -1.30 4.87 -30.83
CA SER A 365 -2.02 6.10 -30.49
C SER A 365 -1.18 7.37 -30.72
N ILE A 366 0.15 7.25 -30.71
CA ILE A 366 1.10 8.36 -30.90
C ILE A 366 1.89 8.27 -32.20
N TYR A 367 1.84 7.13 -32.88
CA TYR A 367 2.54 6.85 -34.13
C TYR A 367 1.58 6.23 -35.15
N GLU A 368 1.66 6.70 -36.41
CA GLU A 368 0.86 6.17 -37.51
C GLU A 368 1.77 5.43 -38.51
N PRO A 369 1.76 4.09 -38.52
CA PRO A 369 2.56 3.30 -39.44
C PRO A 369 2.13 3.48 -40.90
N ASP A 370 3.09 3.46 -41.83
CA ASP A 370 2.80 3.52 -43.26
C ASP A 370 2.34 2.14 -43.80
N ILE A 371 1.03 2.00 -43.96
CA ILE A 371 0.39 0.76 -44.42
C ILE A 371 0.25 0.65 -45.94
N THR A 372 0.88 1.55 -46.73
CA THR A 372 0.70 1.61 -48.19
C THR A 372 1.13 0.30 -48.85
N ASN A 373 2.35 -0.17 -48.59
CA ASN A 373 2.87 -1.42 -49.16
C ASN A 373 2.03 -2.63 -48.72
N ALA A 374 1.61 -2.67 -47.45
CA ALA A 374 0.81 -3.76 -46.91
C ALA A 374 -0.57 -3.85 -47.59
N LYS A 375 -1.17 -2.71 -47.99
CA LYS A 375 -2.41 -2.67 -48.77
C LYS A 375 -2.20 -3.14 -50.21
N GLU A 376 -1.08 -2.77 -50.85
CA GLU A 376 -0.75 -3.23 -52.20
C GLU A 376 -0.59 -4.76 -52.25
N GLU A 377 0.12 -5.35 -51.29
CA GLU A 377 0.25 -6.81 -51.20
C GLU A 377 -1.10 -7.53 -50.99
N LEU A 378 -2.00 -6.94 -50.20
CA LEU A 378 -3.35 -7.47 -50.00
C LEU A 378 -4.18 -7.41 -51.29
N ALA A 379 -4.00 -6.37 -52.11
CA ALA A 379 -4.64 -6.22 -53.41
C ALA A 379 -4.17 -7.27 -54.41
N GLU A 380 -2.86 -7.50 -54.50
CA GLU A 380 -2.30 -8.55 -55.35
C GLU A 380 -2.78 -9.95 -54.95
N LYS A 381 -2.83 -10.25 -53.64
CA LYS A 381 -3.28 -11.57 -53.13
C LYS A 381 -4.78 -11.81 -53.32
N SER A 382 -5.59 -10.76 -53.28
CA SER A 382 -7.06 -10.84 -53.46
C SER A 382 -7.50 -10.73 -54.92
N GLY A 383 -6.60 -10.32 -55.82
CA GLY A 383 -6.93 -10.07 -57.23
C GLY A 383 -7.80 -8.83 -57.45
N GLN A 384 -7.81 -7.92 -56.48
CA GLN A 384 -8.54 -6.65 -56.51
C GLN A 384 -7.58 -5.48 -56.71
N THR A 385 -8.09 -4.30 -57.07
CA THR A 385 -7.29 -3.06 -57.03
C THR A 385 -7.31 -2.46 -55.62
N VAL A 386 -6.28 -1.68 -55.25
CA VAL A 386 -6.17 -1.07 -53.90
C VAL A 386 -7.41 -0.24 -53.53
N ASP A 387 -8.01 0.45 -54.52
CA ASP A 387 -9.21 1.26 -54.37
C ASP A 387 -10.50 0.43 -54.14
N GLU A 388 -10.49 -0.86 -54.48
CA GLU A 388 -11.63 -1.78 -54.30
C GLU A 388 -11.59 -2.49 -52.93
N ILE A 389 -10.48 -2.41 -52.19
CA ILE A 389 -10.36 -3.01 -50.85
C ILE A 389 -11.00 -2.09 -49.82
N THR A 390 -12.15 -2.51 -49.31
CA THR A 390 -12.75 -1.89 -48.12
C THR A 390 -12.39 -2.73 -46.89
N LEU A 391 -11.48 -2.24 -46.05
CA LEU A 391 -11.15 -2.86 -44.76
C LEU A 391 -12.14 -2.40 -43.69
N SER A 392 -12.53 -3.28 -42.78
CA SER A 392 -13.20 -2.88 -41.53
C SER A 392 -12.21 -2.14 -40.62
N ASP A 393 -12.72 -1.38 -39.65
CA ASP A 393 -11.87 -0.69 -38.66
C ASP A 393 -10.96 -1.68 -37.90
N ASP A 394 -11.49 -2.86 -37.56
CA ASP A 394 -10.73 -3.93 -36.91
C ASP A 394 -9.59 -4.45 -37.81
N ALA A 395 -9.87 -4.69 -39.11
CA ALA A 395 -8.87 -5.16 -40.06
C ALA A 395 -7.79 -4.09 -40.33
N LEU A 396 -8.16 -2.81 -40.29
CA LEU A 396 -7.21 -1.71 -40.42
C LEU A 396 -6.31 -1.60 -39.18
N ALA A 397 -6.87 -1.82 -37.98
CA ALA A 397 -6.09 -1.84 -36.74
C ALA A 397 -5.11 -3.02 -36.70
N GLU A 398 -5.53 -4.21 -37.13
CA GLU A 398 -4.65 -5.37 -37.28
C GLU A 398 -3.53 -5.12 -38.29
N LEU A 399 -3.85 -4.51 -39.43
CA LEU A 399 -2.86 -4.18 -40.46
C LEU A 399 -1.82 -3.19 -39.94
N ARG A 400 -2.26 -2.12 -39.26
CA ARG A 400 -1.36 -1.14 -38.63
C ARG A 400 -0.46 -1.77 -37.57
N ARG A 401 -1.00 -2.68 -36.77
CA ARG A 401 -0.22 -3.43 -35.78
C ARG A 401 0.83 -4.32 -36.43
N ALA A 402 0.47 -5.03 -37.50
CA ALA A 402 1.40 -5.88 -38.23
C ALA A 402 2.57 -5.06 -38.80
N VAL A 403 2.29 -3.90 -39.42
CA VAL A 403 3.33 -3.00 -39.93
C VAL A 403 4.18 -2.43 -38.81
N LEU A 404 3.59 -2.02 -37.68
CA LEU A 404 4.36 -1.56 -36.51
C LEU A 404 5.32 -2.62 -35.99
N VAL A 405 4.87 -3.87 -35.89
CA VAL A 405 5.71 -5.00 -35.45
C VAL A 405 6.84 -5.26 -36.46
N GLU A 406 6.55 -5.18 -37.75
CA GLU A 406 7.56 -5.33 -38.81
C GLU A 406 8.61 -4.22 -38.77
N GLU A 407 8.22 -2.96 -38.55
CA GLU A 407 9.15 -1.84 -38.40
C GLU A 407 10.04 -1.97 -37.15
N LEU A 408 9.61 -2.75 -36.17
CA LEU A 408 10.33 -3.04 -34.93
C LEU A 408 10.99 -4.42 -34.92
N ASP A 409 11.09 -5.06 -36.09
CA ASP A 409 11.75 -6.35 -36.21
C ASP A 409 13.18 -6.31 -35.65
N GLY A 410 13.50 -7.29 -34.82
CA GLY A 410 14.77 -7.36 -34.08
C GLY A 410 14.88 -6.46 -32.84
N LEU A 411 13.91 -5.58 -32.56
CA LEU A 411 13.87 -4.74 -31.35
C LEU A 411 12.88 -5.24 -30.31
N ILE A 412 11.80 -5.89 -30.74
CA ILE A 412 10.81 -6.50 -29.86
C ILE A 412 10.56 -7.96 -30.26
N PHE A 413 10.21 -8.80 -29.29
CA PHE A 413 9.93 -10.22 -29.49
C PHE A 413 8.69 -10.64 -28.71
N LEU A 414 7.96 -11.62 -29.25
CA LEU A 414 6.76 -12.16 -28.62
C LEU A 414 7.13 -13.31 -27.68
N ASN A 415 6.90 -13.13 -26.39
CA ASN A 415 7.13 -14.15 -25.35
C ASN A 415 6.02 -15.22 -25.38
N PRO A 416 6.34 -16.48 -25.72
CA PRO A 416 5.35 -17.56 -25.82
C PRO A 416 4.65 -17.88 -24.50
N ASP A 417 5.31 -17.66 -23.36
CA ASP A 417 4.74 -17.92 -22.02
C ASP A 417 3.77 -16.83 -21.57
N ARG A 418 3.86 -15.63 -22.17
CA ARG A 418 3.02 -14.47 -21.84
C ARG A 418 2.02 -14.12 -22.95
N TYR A 419 2.18 -14.69 -24.14
CA TYR A 419 1.30 -14.50 -25.27
C TYR A 419 -0.13 -14.98 -24.96
N ASN A 420 -1.11 -14.22 -25.45
CA ASN A 420 -2.53 -14.57 -25.34
C ASN A 420 -3.20 -14.46 -26.71
N GLU A 421 -3.69 -15.58 -27.23
CA GLU A 421 -4.39 -15.63 -28.54
C GLU A 421 -5.64 -14.73 -28.60
N ASN A 422 -6.25 -14.41 -27.46
CA ASN A 422 -7.43 -13.54 -27.41
C ASN A 422 -7.07 -12.05 -27.29
N ASN A 423 -5.79 -11.70 -27.12
CA ASN A 423 -5.33 -10.32 -27.06
C ASN A 423 -3.92 -10.18 -27.69
N PRO A 424 -3.83 -9.79 -28.97
CA PRO A 424 -2.56 -9.71 -29.71
C PRO A 424 -1.60 -8.62 -29.20
N ASP A 425 -2.03 -7.79 -28.25
CA ASP A 425 -1.25 -6.68 -27.70
C ASP A 425 -0.39 -7.14 -26.51
N ILE A 426 -0.60 -8.36 -26.01
CA ILE A 426 0.03 -8.90 -24.81
C ILE A 426 1.16 -9.87 -25.19
N GLY A 427 2.26 -9.79 -24.45
CA GLY A 427 3.39 -10.72 -24.55
C GLY A 427 4.59 -10.17 -25.31
N TRP A 428 4.53 -8.93 -25.81
CA TRP A 428 5.65 -8.26 -26.46
C TRP A 428 6.67 -7.77 -25.42
N GLU A 429 7.94 -8.13 -25.62
CA GLU A 429 9.06 -7.75 -24.78
C GLU A 429 10.16 -7.11 -25.63
N THR A 430 10.98 -6.25 -25.04
CA THR A 430 12.16 -5.73 -25.74
C THR A 430 13.19 -6.83 -25.99
N ALA A 431 14.06 -6.66 -26.98
CA ALA A 431 15.16 -7.58 -27.25
C ALA A 431 16.00 -7.89 -26.00
N ASP A 432 16.31 -6.86 -25.20
CA ASP A 432 17.09 -7.02 -23.97
C ASP A 432 16.35 -7.86 -22.93
N GLU A 433 15.06 -7.64 -22.73
CA GLU A 433 14.25 -8.41 -21.78
C GLU A 433 14.08 -9.86 -22.23
N TYR A 434 13.73 -10.07 -23.50
CA TYR A 434 13.51 -11.40 -24.08
C TYR A 434 14.78 -12.27 -24.05
N LEU A 435 15.95 -11.67 -24.34
CA LEU A 435 17.24 -12.37 -24.36
C LEU A 435 17.90 -12.51 -22.97
N SER A 436 17.36 -11.84 -21.94
CA SER A 436 17.85 -11.93 -20.55
C SER A 436 17.19 -13.05 -19.74
N GLY A 437 16.15 -13.70 -20.27
CA GLY A 437 15.56 -14.89 -19.67
C GLY A 437 16.57 -16.04 -19.60
N ASN A 438 16.48 -16.90 -18.57
CA ASN A 438 17.33 -18.08 -18.47
C ASN A 438 17.14 -18.98 -19.69
N VAL A 439 18.12 -18.97 -20.60
CA VAL A 439 18.27 -19.95 -21.70
C VAL A 439 18.65 -21.31 -21.15
#